data_AF-A0A250VSD0-F1
#
_entry.id   AF-A0A250VSD0-F1
#
_cell.length_a   1.000
_cell.length_b   1.000
_cell.length_c   1.000
_cell.angle_alpha   90.00
_cell.angle_beta   90.00
_cell.angle_gamma   90.00
#
_symmetry.space_group_name_H-M   'P 1'
#
loop_
_entity.id
_entity.type
_entity.pdbx_description
1 polymer ?
#
loop_
_entity_poly.entity_id
_entity_poly.type
_entity_poly.pdbx_seq_one_letter_code
_entity_poly.pdbx_strand_id
1 'polypeptide(L)'
;MLVPDAGQADIAGLCELDADELARYVADPAYPWWRRRPCTHALAERVPERHVANLISRVSDPDDVAEVRIALLDLLAGRAELLPWLKHEDRQHERSYGMPEAILKARGMLGDRSAAHELATLAASPWPRWQGVGEAGLDALVTRYGVEVVLADLGDMRPEDRAFHVRMRHRAGADVTDALADPDRGVAYLTQSLLSDPKRIRSYLDEAPTVEAKLWTAFALHRLTGDADETRLIYDTLGRPRVEVAGLDDELRSAILHEYASSCERQSDPRWRIEALCTEPPVRPDQDEQLRRATAVLTEACLAPMPPVSCGEHNQQGGGTYHVIEFGESELFISTLGRFATGADTDLTARQALESAGFRWIDETTGAIRVTGLCVYYFGKREPISIDTLLFYWQD
;
A
#
# COMPACT_ATOMS: atom_id res chain seq x y z
N MET A 1 2.30 9.22 -38.85
CA MET A 1 1.97 8.07 -37.98
C MET A 1 1.71 8.66 -36.60
N LEU A 2 0.49 8.51 -36.07
CA LEU A 2 -0.04 9.37 -34.99
C LEU A 2 0.67 9.21 -33.63
N VAL A 3 1.21 8.03 -33.35
CA VAL A 3 2.04 7.75 -32.17
C VAL A 3 3.17 6.83 -32.64
N PRO A 4 4.44 7.28 -32.59
CA PRO A 4 5.56 6.56 -33.19
C PRO A 4 5.82 5.24 -32.48
N ASP A 5 5.96 5.26 -31.14
CA ASP A 5 6.35 4.10 -30.33
C ASP A 5 5.55 3.97 -29.02
N ALA A 6 5.56 2.79 -28.43
CA ALA A 6 4.93 2.53 -27.13
C ALA A 6 5.56 3.42 -26.03
N GLY A 7 4.72 4.17 -25.31
CA GLY A 7 5.16 5.05 -24.23
C GLY A 7 5.63 6.45 -24.65
N GLN A 8 5.73 6.74 -25.96
CA GLN A 8 6.11 8.06 -26.49
C GLN A 8 4.96 8.70 -27.27
N ALA A 9 3.87 9.03 -26.58
CA ALA A 9 2.76 9.77 -27.18
C ALA A 9 2.88 11.28 -26.92
N ASP A 10 2.95 12.07 -28.00
CA ASP A 10 2.81 13.52 -27.94
C ASP A 10 1.33 13.89 -27.82
N ILE A 11 0.83 13.97 -26.58
CA ILE A 11 -0.57 14.31 -26.32
C ILE A 11 -0.90 15.70 -26.86
N ALA A 12 0.03 16.65 -26.80
CA ALA A 12 -0.20 18.00 -27.29
C ALA A 12 -0.40 17.99 -28.82
N GLY A 13 0.47 17.30 -29.55
CA GLY A 13 0.32 17.11 -31.00
C GLY A 13 -0.96 16.34 -31.37
N LEU A 14 -1.39 15.36 -30.56
CA LEU A 14 -2.66 14.67 -30.78
C LEU A 14 -3.88 15.59 -30.58
N CYS A 15 -3.81 16.55 -29.65
CA CYS A 15 -4.90 17.51 -29.43
C CYS A 15 -5.12 18.46 -30.61
N GLU A 16 -4.11 18.69 -31.45
CA GLU A 16 -4.21 19.54 -32.65
C GLU A 16 -4.95 18.84 -33.81
N LEU A 17 -5.09 17.52 -33.75
CA LEU A 17 -5.75 16.73 -34.79
C LEU A 17 -7.27 16.83 -34.71
N ASP A 18 -7.93 16.54 -35.83
CA ASP A 18 -9.37 16.50 -35.92
C ASP A 18 -9.98 15.45 -34.96
N ALA A 19 -10.98 15.86 -34.19
CA ALA A 19 -11.59 15.01 -33.17
C ALA A 19 -12.38 13.84 -33.79
N ASP A 20 -12.93 14.00 -34.99
CA ASP A 20 -13.63 12.91 -35.68
C ASP A 20 -12.67 11.87 -36.25
N GLU A 21 -11.50 12.29 -36.70
CA GLU A 21 -10.42 11.36 -37.04
C GLU A 21 -9.95 10.56 -35.83
N LEU A 22 -9.70 11.23 -34.70
CA LEU A 22 -9.32 10.55 -33.47
C LEU A 22 -10.41 9.60 -32.95
N ALA A 23 -11.68 10.01 -32.96
CA ALA A 23 -12.77 9.17 -32.49
C ALA A 23 -12.91 7.89 -33.32
N ARG A 24 -12.76 7.97 -34.65
CA ARG A 24 -12.71 6.78 -35.51
C ARG A 24 -11.49 5.90 -35.22
N TYR A 25 -10.33 6.52 -35.02
CA TYR A 25 -9.09 5.82 -34.72
C TYR A 25 -9.18 5.04 -33.40
N VAL A 26 -9.73 5.67 -32.36
CA VAL A 26 -9.94 5.04 -31.04
C VAL A 26 -10.94 3.88 -31.13
N ALA A 27 -11.97 4.02 -31.97
CA ALA A 27 -13.00 3.00 -32.10
C ALA A 27 -12.59 1.77 -32.93
N ASP A 28 -11.49 1.81 -33.67
CA ASP A 28 -11.06 0.72 -34.53
C ASP A 28 -10.12 -0.26 -33.78
N PRO A 29 -10.56 -1.51 -33.52
CA PRO A 29 -9.77 -2.51 -32.80
C PRO A 29 -8.56 -3.03 -33.61
N ALA A 30 -8.47 -2.73 -34.91
CA ALA A 30 -7.30 -3.09 -35.71
C ALA A 30 -6.04 -2.29 -35.29
N TYR A 31 -6.21 -1.15 -34.62
CA TYR A 31 -5.09 -0.40 -34.07
C TYR A 31 -4.71 -0.91 -32.68
N PRO A 32 -3.40 -0.94 -32.35
CA PRO A 32 -2.96 -1.41 -31.05
C PRO A 32 -3.37 -0.47 -29.91
N TRP A 33 -3.63 -1.06 -28.74
CA TRP A 33 -4.13 -0.35 -27.56
C TRP A 33 -3.24 0.83 -27.14
N TRP A 34 -1.91 0.69 -27.27
CA TRP A 34 -0.93 1.72 -26.89
C TRP A 34 -0.97 2.95 -27.81
N ARG A 35 -1.60 2.87 -28.98
CA ARG A 35 -1.94 4.04 -29.82
C ARG A 35 -3.34 4.58 -29.52
N ARG A 36 -4.31 3.69 -29.32
CA ARG A 36 -5.71 4.06 -29.07
C ARG A 36 -5.89 4.80 -27.74
N ARG A 37 -5.19 4.39 -26.69
CA ARG A 37 -5.31 5.01 -25.35
C ARG A 37 -4.88 6.50 -25.35
N PRO A 38 -3.70 6.89 -25.86
CA PRO A 38 -3.34 8.32 -25.98
C PRO A 38 -4.34 9.14 -26.81
N CYS A 39 -4.82 8.59 -27.94
CA CYS A 39 -5.85 9.26 -28.74
C CYS A 39 -7.16 9.46 -27.97
N THR A 40 -7.50 8.53 -27.07
CA THR A 40 -8.67 8.66 -26.19
C THR A 40 -8.50 9.82 -25.21
N HIS A 41 -7.32 9.97 -24.61
CA HIS A 41 -7.03 11.11 -23.73
C HIS A 41 -7.07 12.44 -24.50
N ALA A 42 -6.57 12.47 -25.74
CA ALA A 42 -6.63 13.65 -26.61
C ALA A 42 -8.05 14.03 -27.07
N LEU A 43 -9.07 13.19 -26.82
CA LEU A 43 -10.49 13.50 -27.09
C LEU A 43 -11.19 14.19 -25.92
N ALA A 44 -10.52 14.39 -24.78
CA ALA A 44 -11.11 15.05 -23.61
C ALA A 44 -11.82 16.36 -23.99
N GLU A 45 -13.05 16.52 -23.51
CA GLU A 45 -13.93 17.69 -23.74
C GLU A 45 -14.33 17.97 -25.19
N ARG A 46 -13.90 17.15 -26.16
CA ARG A 46 -14.13 17.36 -27.60
C ARG A 46 -14.66 16.14 -28.35
N VAL A 47 -15.32 15.23 -27.64
CA VAL A 47 -15.91 14.02 -28.22
C VAL A 47 -17.01 14.39 -29.23
N PRO A 48 -16.88 14.02 -30.52
CA PRO A 48 -17.92 14.29 -31.49
C PRO A 48 -19.16 13.43 -31.25
N GLU A 49 -20.34 14.07 -31.16
CA GLU A 49 -21.60 13.42 -30.78
C GLU A 49 -21.95 12.20 -31.65
N ARG A 50 -21.69 12.30 -32.95
CA ARG A 50 -21.95 11.21 -33.92
C ARG A 50 -21.14 9.93 -33.65
N HIS A 51 -20.05 10.02 -32.90
CA HIS A 51 -19.18 8.88 -32.58
C HIS A 51 -19.44 8.30 -31.18
N VAL A 52 -20.23 8.95 -30.33
CA VAL A 52 -20.47 8.51 -28.94
C VAL A 52 -20.99 7.08 -28.87
N ALA A 53 -22.00 6.72 -29.66
CA ALA A 53 -22.56 5.37 -29.65
C ALA A 53 -21.51 4.31 -30.01
N ASN A 54 -20.62 4.61 -30.96
CA ASN A 54 -19.54 3.70 -31.33
C ASN A 54 -18.51 3.56 -30.19
N LEU A 55 -18.11 4.67 -29.56
CA LEU A 55 -17.19 4.65 -28.43
C LEU A 55 -17.78 3.90 -27.22
N ILE A 56 -19.07 4.07 -26.92
CA ILE A 56 -19.80 3.29 -25.90
C ILE A 56 -19.79 1.79 -26.23
N SER A 57 -19.96 1.43 -27.51
CA SER A 57 -19.91 0.02 -27.93
C SER A 57 -18.55 -0.62 -27.63
N ARG A 58 -17.45 0.15 -27.72
CA ARG A 58 -16.10 -0.32 -27.39
C ARG A 58 -15.89 -0.48 -25.89
N VAL A 59 -16.41 0.45 -25.07
CA VAL A 59 -16.41 0.29 -23.60
C VAL A 59 -17.09 -1.04 -23.20
N SER A 60 -18.19 -1.34 -23.89
CA SER A 60 -19.04 -2.49 -23.61
C SER A 60 -18.53 -3.82 -24.17
N ASP A 61 -17.53 -3.78 -25.04
CA ASP A 61 -16.99 -4.96 -25.72
C ASP A 61 -16.01 -5.72 -24.79
N PRO A 62 -16.34 -6.95 -24.35
CA PRO A 62 -15.45 -7.72 -23.48
C PRO A 62 -14.18 -8.20 -24.20
N ASP A 63 -14.18 -8.25 -25.53
CA ASP A 63 -13.03 -8.69 -26.32
C ASP A 63 -12.03 -7.55 -26.61
N ASP A 64 -12.38 -6.31 -26.26
CA ASP A 64 -11.47 -5.16 -26.36
C ASP A 64 -10.55 -5.06 -25.13
N VAL A 65 -9.43 -4.37 -25.31
CA VAL A 65 -8.36 -4.24 -24.31
C VAL A 65 -8.82 -3.36 -23.15
N ALA A 66 -8.66 -3.83 -21.91
CA ALA A 66 -9.11 -3.16 -20.70
C ALA A 66 -8.58 -1.72 -20.59
N GLU A 67 -7.33 -1.46 -20.94
CA GLU A 67 -6.70 -0.14 -20.91
C GLU A 67 -7.42 0.89 -21.79
N VAL A 68 -7.94 0.46 -22.94
CA VAL A 68 -8.72 1.34 -23.84
C VAL A 68 -10.13 1.52 -23.30
N ARG A 69 -10.76 0.44 -22.82
CA ARG A 69 -12.10 0.48 -22.22
C ARG A 69 -12.15 1.40 -21.01
N ILE A 70 -11.16 1.35 -20.12
CA ILE A 70 -11.02 2.24 -18.96
C ILE A 70 -10.86 3.70 -19.40
N ALA A 71 -9.95 3.97 -20.36
CA ALA A 71 -9.74 5.33 -20.85
C ALA A 71 -10.99 5.92 -21.52
N LEU A 72 -11.73 5.09 -22.27
CA LEU A 72 -13.00 5.48 -22.87
C LEU A 72 -14.09 5.71 -21.83
N LEU A 73 -14.13 4.89 -20.77
CA LEU A 73 -15.09 5.06 -19.70
C LEU A 73 -14.85 6.35 -18.92
N ASP A 74 -13.58 6.70 -18.67
CA ASP A 74 -13.20 7.99 -18.10
C ASP A 74 -13.60 9.17 -19.01
N LEU A 75 -13.34 9.05 -20.32
CA LEU A 75 -13.72 10.05 -21.32
C LEU A 75 -15.24 10.28 -21.37
N LEU A 76 -16.02 9.22 -21.21
CA LEU A 76 -17.48 9.24 -21.35
C LEU A 76 -18.21 9.26 -19.99
N ALA A 77 -17.52 9.51 -18.87
CA ALA A 77 -18.07 9.37 -17.52
C ALA A 77 -19.29 10.25 -17.21
N GLY A 78 -19.56 11.29 -18.01
CA GLY A 78 -20.76 12.13 -17.91
C GLY A 78 -21.95 11.69 -18.75
N ARG A 79 -21.83 10.62 -19.54
CA ARG A 79 -22.87 10.14 -20.48
C ARG A 79 -23.86 9.20 -19.80
N ALA A 80 -25.09 9.68 -19.58
CA ALA A 80 -26.15 8.92 -18.92
C ALA A 80 -26.52 7.62 -19.66
N GLU A 81 -26.22 7.54 -20.96
CA GLU A 81 -26.41 6.36 -21.81
C GLU A 81 -25.63 5.13 -21.34
N LEU A 82 -24.54 5.33 -20.58
CA LEU A 82 -23.75 4.23 -20.00
C LEU A 82 -24.40 3.61 -18.76
N LEU A 83 -25.28 4.34 -18.06
CA LEU A 83 -25.77 3.91 -16.75
C LEU A 83 -26.49 2.55 -16.76
N PRO A 84 -27.37 2.24 -17.73
CA PRO A 84 -27.99 0.91 -17.80
C PRO A 84 -26.96 -0.23 -17.93
N TRP A 85 -25.92 -0.04 -18.73
CA TRP A 85 -24.85 -1.03 -18.88
C TRP A 85 -24.00 -1.16 -17.61
N LEU A 86 -23.65 -0.03 -16.98
CA LEU A 86 -22.85 0.00 -15.75
C LEU A 86 -23.55 -0.69 -14.57
N LYS A 87 -24.89 -0.64 -14.52
CA LYS A 87 -25.70 -1.25 -13.46
C LYS A 87 -26.07 -2.71 -13.72
N HIS A 88 -25.77 -3.23 -14.91
CA HIS A 88 -26.12 -4.60 -15.27
C HIS A 88 -25.38 -5.60 -14.37
N GLU A 89 -26.07 -6.68 -13.97
CA GLU A 89 -25.52 -7.69 -13.04
C GLU A 89 -24.24 -8.36 -13.55
N ASP A 90 -24.10 -8.50 -14.88
CA ASP A 90 -22.88 -9.01 -15.52
C ASP A 90 -21.62 -8.21 -15.13
N ARG A 91 -21.76 -6.93 -14.78
CA ARG A 91 -20.62 -6.09 -14.36
C ARG A 91 -20.06 -6.51 -13.01
N GLN A 92 -20.84 -7.21 -12.18
CA GLN A 92 -20.35 -7.80 -10.92
C GLN A 92 -19.36 -8.94 -11.17
N HIS A 93 -19.38 -9.53 -12.37
CA HIS A 93 -18.50 -10.63 -12.78
C HIS A 93 -17.38 -10.18 -13.71
N GLU A 94 -17.23 -8.88 -13.97
CA GLU A 94 -16.12 -8.34 -14.75
C GLU A 94 -14.80 -8.60 -14.00
N ARG A 95 -13.85 -9.26 -14.67
CA ARG A 95 -12.55 -9.64 -14.09
C ARG A 95 -11.37 -9.03 -14.81
N SER A 96 -11.63 -8.28 -15.88
CA SER A 96 -10.59 -7.55 -16.60
C SER A 96 -9.89 -6.58 -15.63
N TYR A 97 -8.57 -6.56 -15.67
CA TYR A 97 -7.76 -5.80 -14.72
C TYR A 97 -8.15 -4.31 -14.71
N GLY A 98 -8.55 -3.81 -13.54
CA GLY A 98 -8.94 -2.40 -13.32
C GLY A 98 -10.32 -1.99 -13.82
N MET A 99 -11.03 -2.86 -14.54
CA MET A 99 -12.38 -2.56 -15.03
C MET A 99 -13.42 -2.45 -13.90
N PRO A 100 -13.46 -3.32 -12.87
CA PRO A 100 -14.42 -3.19 -11.77
C PRO A 100 -14.35 -1.83 -11.07
N GLU A 101 -13.13 -1.35 -10.81
CA GLU A 101 -12.89 -0.06 -10.17
C GLU A 101 -13.29 1.10 -11.07
N ALA A 102 -12.98 1.02 -12.38
CA ALA A 102 -13.38 2.02 -13.36
C ALA A 102 -14.92 2.10 -13.52
N ILE A 103 -15.61 0.95 -13.52
CA ILE A 103 -17.08 0.86 -13.55
C ILE A 103 -17.67 1.56 -12.32
N LEU A 104 -17.16 1.27 -11.12
CA LEU A 104 -17.62 1.90 -9.89
C LEU A 104 -17.44 3.43 -9.92
N LYS A 105 -16.27 3.93 -10.34
CA LYS A 105 -16.04 5.37 -10.52
C LYS A 105 -17.04 5.98 -11.49
N ALA A 106 -17.26 5.38 -12.66
CA ALA A 106 -18.22 5.89 -13.64
C ALA A 106 -19.67 5.91 -13.10
N ARG A 107 -20.07 4.90 -12.33
CA ARG A 107 -21.36 4.90 -11.62
C ARG A 107 -21.47 6.09 -10.66
N GLY A 108 -20.43 6.37 -9.88
CA GLY A 108 -20.35 7.56 -9.01
C GLY A 108 -20.46 8.88 -9.79
N MET A 109 -19.70 9.02 -10.88
CA MET A 109 -19.74 10.19 -11.78
C MET A 109 -21.14 10.45 -12.35
N LEU A 110 -21.88 9.39 -12.69
CA LEU A 110 -23.24 9.48 -13.21
C LEU A 110 -24.30 9.66 -12.12
N GLY A 111 -23.91 9.70 -10.84
CA GLY A 111 -24.83 9.94 -9.74
C GLY A 111 -25.52 8.69 -9.21
N ASP A 112 -25.00 7.48 -9.44
CA ASP A 112 -25.57 6.25 -8.90
C ASP A 112 -25.20 6.06 -7.42
N ARG A 113 -26.09 6.53 -6.55
CA ARG A 113 -25.94 6.43 -5.08
C ARG A 113 -25.81 4.99 -4.57
N SER A 114 -26.32 4.01 -5.32
CA SER A 114 -26.17 2.59 -4.93
C SER A 114 -24.74 2.06 -5.05
N ALA A 115 -23.80 2.85 -5.58
CA ALA A 115 -22.37 2.51 -5.60
C ALA A 115 -21.58 3.11 -4.42
N ALA A 116 -22.22 3.88 -3.53
CA ALA A 116 -21.52 4.65 -2.50
C ALA A 116 -20.67 3.77 -1.57
N HIS A 117 -21.20 2.64 -1.10
CA HIS A 117 -20.47 1.75 -0.18
C HIS A 117 -19.26 1.08 -0.83
N GLU A 118 -19.36 0.67 -2.09
CA GLU A 118 -18.23 0.09 -2.83
C GLU A 118 -17.20 1.16 -3.17
N LEU A 119 -17.63 2.38 -3.46
CA LEU A 119 -16.73 3.52 -3.65
C LEU A 119 -16.01 3.91 -2.35
N ALA A 120 -16.68 3.87 -1.19
CA ALA A 120 -16.05 4.04 0.12
C ALA A 120 -14.99 2.96 0.39
N THR A 121 -15.29 1.72 0.02
CA THR A 121 -14.33 0.60 0.08
C THR A 121 -13.09 0.87 -0.76
N LEU A 122 -13.27 1.34 -2.01
CA LEU A 122 -12.16 1.74 -2.87
C LEU A 122 -11.38 2.92 -2.30
N ALA A 123 -12.06 3.94 -1.76
CA ALA A 123 -11.46 5.13 -1.16
C ALA A 123 -10.67 4.83 0.12
N ALA A 124 -10.92 3.69 0.76
CA ALA A 124 -10.16 3.17 1.90
C ALA A 124 -9.05 2.19 1.49
N SER A 125 -8.91 1.89 0.19
CA SER A 125 -7.92 0.95 -0.32
C SER A 125 -6.49 1.35 0.08
N PRO A 126 -5.62 0.37 0.40
CA PRO A 126 -4.21 0.62 0.63
C PRO A 126 -3.46 1.01 -0.65
N TRP A 127 -4.04 0.71 -1.82
CA TRP A 127 -3.44 1.03 -3.12
C TRP A 127 -3.80 2.45 -3.54
N PRO A 128 -2.83 3.38 -3.68
CA PRO A 128 -3.11 4.80 -3.96
C PRO A 128 -3.96 5.03 -5.22
N ARG A 129 -3.73 4.21 -6.26
CA ARG A 129 -4.52 4.29 -7.50
C ARG A 129 -6.00 3.99 -7.27
N TRP A 130 -6.33 3.00 -6.44
CA TRP A 130 -7.72 2.60 -6.17
C TRP A 130 -8.39 3.53 -5.19
N GLN A 131 -7.61 4.03 -4.22
CA GLN A 131 -8.03 5.13 -3.37
C GLN A 131 -8.50 6.33 -4.18
N GLY A 132 -7.69 6.81 -5.13
CA GLY A 132 -8.05 7.95 -5.99
C GLY A 132 -9.30 7.69 -6.84
N VAL A 133 -9.52 6.46 -7.31
CA VAL A 133 -10.71 6.07 -8.06
C VAL A 133 -11.98 6.14 -7.19
N GLY A 134 -11.92 5.58 -5.97
CA GLY A 134 -13.03 5.62 -5.02
C GLY A 134 -13.35 7.05 -4.55
N GLU A 135 -12.31 7.82 -4.21
CA GLU A 135 -12.45 9.23 -3.80
C GLU A 135 -13.09 10.07 -4.90
N ALA A 136 -12.65 9.94 -6.16
CA ALA A 136 -13.26 10.64 -7.27
C ALA A 136 -14.76 10.32 -7.40
N GLY A 137 -15.12 9.03 -7.35
CA GLY A 137 -16.52 8.60 -7.42
C GLY A 137 -17.39 9.20 -6.31
N LEU A 138 -16.92 9.19 -5.06
CA LEU A 138 -17.63 9.79 -3.93
C LEU A 138 -17.72 11.32 -4.06
N ASP A 139 -16.65 11.98 -4.49
CA ASP A 139 -16.62 13.44 -4.65
C ASP A 139 -17.64 13.90 -5.71
N ALA A 140 -17.87 13.12 -6.77
CA ALA A 140 -18.96 13.40 -7.71
C ALA A 140 -20.36 13.20 -7.09
N LEU A 141 -20.56 12.16 -6.29
CA LEU A 141 -21.82 11.97 -5.56
C LEU A 141 -22.08 13.14 -4.61
N VAL A 142 -21.07 13.59 -3.86
CA VAL A 142 -21.16 14.75 -2.97
C VAL A 142 -21.44 16.03 -3.75
N THR A 143 -20.76 16.24 -4.87
CA THR A 143 -20.98 17.42 -5.73
C THR A 143 -22.42 17.47 -6.25
N ARG A 144 -23.01 16.31 -6.57
CA ARG A 144 -24.35 16.22 -7.15
C ARG A 144 -25.47 16.27 -6.11
N TYR A 145 -25.32 15.59 -4.98
CA TYR A 145 -26.39 15.39 -4.00
C TYR A 145 -26.17 16.12 -2.67
N GLY A 146 -24.96 16.63 -2.43
CA GLY A 146 -24.54 17.19 -1.15
C GLY A 146 -23.99 16.13 -0.20
N VAL A 147 -23.13 16.59 0.73
CA VAL A 147 -22.42 15.73 1.68
C VAL A 147 -23.38 14.95 2.58
N GLU A 148 -24.37 15.61 3.17
CA GLU A 148 -25.33 15.00 4.11
C GLU A 148 -26.08 13.82 3.50
N VAL A 149 -26.41 13.90 2.20
CA VAL A 149 -27.14 12.84 1.49
C VAL A 149 -26.26 11.61 1.30
N VAL A 150 -24.98 11.79 0.99
CA VAL A 150 -24.02 10.68 0.82
C VAL A 150 -23.66 10.07 2.17
N LEU A 151 -23.47 10.88 3.20
CA LEU A 151 -23.23 10.39 4.57
C LEU A 151 -24.43 9.59 5.10
N ALA A 152 -25.66 10.01 4.79
CA ALA A 152 -26.86 9.25 5.17
C ALA A 152 -26.96 7.90 4.46
N ASP A 153 -26.46 7.76 3.23
CA ASP A 153 -26.40 6.47 2.54
C ASP A 153 -25.35 5.54 3.14
N LEU A 154 -24.19 6.08 3.55
CA LEU A 154 -23.07 5.30 4.07
C LEU A 154 -23.26 4.88 5.53
N GLY A 155 -23.74 5.79 6.39
CA GLY A 155 -23.79 5.56 7.83
C GLY A 155 -22.40 5.46 8.48
N ASP A 156 -22.31 4.88 9.67
CA ASP A 156 -21.10 4.86 10.51
C ASP A 156 -20.66 3.46 10.99
N MET A 157 -21.34 2.41 10.54
CA MET A 157 -21.08 1.05 10.98
C MET A 157 -19.71 0.53 10.51
N ARG A 158 -19.33 0.85 9.27
CA ARG A 158 -18.11 0.35 8.65
C ARG A 158 -16.94 1.35 8.79
N PRO A 159 -15.70 0.86 8.93
CA PRO A 159 -14.55 1.75 9.03
C PRO A 159 -14.33 2.58 7.76
N GLU A 160 -14.62 2.04 6.57
CA GLU A 160 -14.47 2.78 5.32
C GLU A 160 -15.44 3.97 5.22
N ASP A 161 -16.67 3.76 5.72
CA ASP A 161 -17.70 4.78 5.78
C ASP A 161 -17.32 5.85 6.82
N ARG A 162 -16.86 5.46 8.02
CA ARG A 162 -16.34 6.41 9.02
C ARG A 162 -15.11 7.19 8.53
N ALA A 163 -14.20 6.56 7.79
CA ALA A 163 -13.07 7.24 7.17
C ALA A 163 -13.53 8.35 6.21
N PHE A 164 -14.59 8.09 5.44
CA PHE A 164 -15.20 9.10 4.58
C PHE A 164 -15.84 10.24 5.39
N HIS A 165 -16.57 9.92 6.47
CA HIS A 165 -17.12 10.93 7.40
C HIS A 165 -16.02 11.87 7.95
N VAL A 166 -14.89 11.31 8.39
CA VAL A 166 -13.75 12.08 8.90
C VAL A 166 -13.22 13.03 7.83
N ARG A 167 -13.03 12.56 6.58
CA ARG A 167 -12.57 13.42 5.48
C ARG A 167 -13.54 14.57 5.20
N MET A 168 -14.84 14.28 5.21
CA MET A 168 -15.86 15.30 4.94
C MET A 168 -15.90 16.36 6.04
N ARG A 169 -15.87 15.95 7.31
CA ARG A 169 -15.76 16.87 8.46
C ARG A 169 -14.51 17.74 8.35
N HIS A 170 -13.35 17.13 8.08
CA HIS A 170 -12.09 17.85 7.93
C HIS A 170 -12.13 18.87 6.77
N ARG A 171 -12.64 18.49 5.60
CA ARG A 171 -12.80 19.39 4.44
C ARG A 171 -13.74 20.56 4.74
N ALA A 172 -14.75 20.37 5.59
CA ALA A 172 -15.63 21.44 6.07
C ALA A 172 -14.98 22.32 7.15
N GLY A 173 -13.71 22.08 7.53
CA GLY A 173 -13.00 22.81 8.57
C GLY A 173 -13.43 22.42 9.99
N ALA A 174 -14.21 21.35 10.15
CA ALA A 174 -14.57 20.85 11.47
C ALA A 174 -13.36 20.19 12.15
N ASP A 175 -13.36 20.20 13.49
CA ASP A 175 -12.40 19.42 14.25
C ASP A 175 -12.71 17.93 14.10
N VAL A 176 -11.66 17.13 13.90
CA VAL A 176 -11.72 15.67 13.75
C VAL A 176 -10.77 14.96 14.69
N THR A 177 -10.18 15.69 15.65
CA THR A 177 -9.19 15.14 16.58
C THR A 177 -9.76 13.99 17.42
N ASP A 178 -11.07 14.00 17.68
CA ASP A 178 -11.82 12.91 18.33
C ASP A 178 -11.67 11.56 17.60
N ALA A 179 -11.53 11.57 16.27
CA ALA A 179 -11.40 10.36 15.46
C ALA A 179 -10.04 9.66 15.61
N LEU A 180 -9.07 10.24 16.33
CA LEU A 180 -7.86 9.52 16.77
C LEU A 180 -8.19 8.37 17.74
N ALA A 181 -9.40 8.38 18.33
CA ALA A 181 -9.90 7.32 19.18
C ALA A 181 -10.81 6.31 18.46
N ASP A 182 -10.91 6.36 17.12
CA ASP A 182 -11.68 5.37 16.37
C ASP A 182 -11.13 3.96 16.65
N PRO A 183 -12.00 2.95 16.87
CA PRO A 183 -11.56 1.57 17.09
C PRO A 183 -10.86 0.95 15.88
N ASP A 184 -11.07 1.48 14.67
CA ASP A 184 -10.33 1.07 13.48
C ASP A 184 -9.04 1.90 13.31
N ARG A 185 -7.91 1.20 13.25
CA ARG A 185 -6.59 1.82 13.13
C ARG A 185 -6.38 2.56 11.81
N GLY A 186 -7.02 2.12 10.73
CA GLY A 186 -7.00 2.82 9.45
C GLY A 186 -7.68 4.18 9.52
N VAL A 187 -8.79 4.27 10.25
CA VAL A 187 -9.49 5.56 10.51
C VAL A 187 -8.65 6.47 11.39
N ALA A 188 -8.07 5.95 12.48
CA ALA A 188 -7.18 6.73 13.35
C ALA A 188 -5.91 7.20 12.61
N TYR A 189 -5.32 6.33 11.77
CA TYR A 189 -4.17 6.66 10.92
C TYR A 189 -4.51 7.73 9.87
N LEU A 190 -5.69 7.66 9.27
CA LEU A 190 -6.18 8.72 8.37
C LEU A 190 -6.35 10.03 9.14
N THR A 191 -6.94 9.97 10.33
CA THR A 191 -7.16 11.16 11.15
C THR A 191 -5.84 11.85 11.48
N GLN A 192 -4.84 11.10 11.97
CA GLN A 192 -3.53 11.72 12.29
C GLN A 192 -2.87 12.37 11.08
N SER A 193 -3.09 11.89 9.85
CA SER A 193 -2.49 12.47 8.65
C SER A 193 -3.18 13.76 8.18
N LEU A 194 -4.45 13.95 8.54
CA LEU A 194 -5.22 15.15 8.22
C LEU A 194 -4.95 16.32 9.19
N LEU A 195 -4.62 16.02 10.46
CA LEU A 195 -4.42 17.05 11.48
C LEU A 195 -3.21 17.95 11.17
N SER A 196 -3.35 19.24 11.44
CA SER A 196 -2.34 20.26 11.10
C SER A 196 -2.06 21.29 12.21
N ASP A 197 -2.76 21.25 13.34
CA ASP A 197 -2.59 22.17 14.48
C ASP A 197 -1.98 21.46 15.71
N PRO A 198 -0.67 21.58 15.96
CA PRO A 198 -0.02 20.96 17.11
C PRO A 198 -0.57 21.40 18.46
N LYS A 199 -1.10 22.64 18.60
CA LYS A 199 -1.62 23.12 19.90
C LYS A 199 -2.90 22.39 20.28
N ARG A 200 -3.78 22.20 19.30
CA ARG A 200 -5.01 21.42 19.48
C ARG A 200 -4.69 19.97 19.83
N ILE A 201 -3.78 19.34 19.09
CA ILE A 201 -3.40 17.95 19.32
C ILE A 201 -2.79 17.76 20.72
N ARG A 202 -1.96 18.70 21.20
CA ARG A 202 -1.45 18.68 22.59
C ARG A 202 -2.58 18.74 23.62
N SER A 203 -3.59 19.58 23.38
CA SER A 203 -4.73 19.72 24.29
C SER A 203 -5.54 18.42 24.39
N TYR A 204 -5.64 17.65 23.30
CA TYR A 204 -6.35 16.39 23.25
C TYR A 204 -5.64 15.22 23.95
N LEU A 205 -4.33 15.31 24.16
CA LEU A 205 -3.54 14.19 24.73
C LEU A 205 -4.07 13.72 26.10
N ASP A 206 -4.50 14.66 26.94
CA ASP A 206 -5.06 14.34 28.25
C ASP A 206 -6.51 13.85 28.16
N GLU A 207 -7.27 14.32 27.17
CA GLU A 207 -8.68 13.99 26.93
C GLU A 207 -8.88 12.65 26.22
N ALA A 208 -7.86 12.18 25.49
CA ALA A 208 -7.92 10.97 24.70
C ALA A 208 -8.32 9.75 25.57
N PRO A 209 -9.38 9.01 25.21
CA PRO A 209 -10.04 8.06 26.10
C PRO A 209 -9.28 6.75 26.28
N THR A 210 -8.31 6.45 25.41
CA THR A 210 -7.56 5.19 25.42
C THR A 210 -6.06 5.43 25.24
N VAL A 211 -5.24 4.48 25.69
CA VAL A 211 -3.79 4.51 25.45
C VAL A 211 -3.48 4.53 23.95
N GLU A 212 -4.23 3.79 23.14
CA GLU A 212 -4.04 3.77 21.69
C GLU A 212 -4.32 5.15 21.06
N ALA A 213 -5.39 5.84 21.48
CA ALA A 213 -5.68 7.20 21.06
C ALA A 213 -4.58 8.19 21.49
N LYS A 214 -4.02 8.04 22.70
CA LYS A 214 -2.88 8.86 23.16
C LYS A 214 -1.63 8.62 22.32
N LEU A 215 -1.37 7.40 21.89
CA LEU A 215 -0.25 7.08 21.00
C LEU A 215 -0.46 7.62 19.58
N TRP A 216 -1.68 7.56 19.03
CA TRP A 216 -1.99 8.23 17.77
C TRP A 216 -1.83 9.75 17.86
N THR A 217 -2.22 10.34 19.00
CA THR A 217 -2.02 11.76 19.30
C THR A 217 -0.53 12.12 19.35
N ALA A 218 0.27 11.32 20.06
CA ALA A 218 1.73 11.48 20.11
C ALA A 218 2.38 11.34 18.72
N PHE A 219 1.91 10.38 17.91
CA PHE A 219 2.41 10.18 16.55
C PHE A 219 2.08 11.38 15.64
N ALA A 220 0.85 11.91 15.75
CA ALA A 220 0.44 13.11 15.03
C ALA A 220 1.29 14.34 15.41
N LEU A 221 1.57 14.52 16.71
CA LEU A 221 2.45 15.58 17.21
C LEU A 221 3.87 15.44 16.68
N HIS A 222 4.44 14.23 16.76
CA HIS A 222 5.78 13.96 16.27
C HIS A 222 5.91 14.28 14.77
N ARG A 223 4.94 13.85 13.96
CA ARG A 223 4.92 14.14 12.52
C ARG A 223 4.94 15.64 12.22
N LEU A 224 4.25 16.45 13.01
CA LEU A 224 4.13 17.89 12.78
C LEU A 224 5.30 18.71 13.37
N THR A 225 5.93 18.22 14.42
CA THR A 225 6.94 18.98 15.18
C THR A 225 8.36 18.46 15.01
N GLY A 226 8.52 17.17 14.70
CA GLY A 226 9.80 16.47 14.73
C GLY A 226 10.41 16.35 16.13
N ASP A 227 9.69 16.74 17.20
CA ASP A 227 10.22 16.76 18.55
C ASP A 227 10.28 15.33 19.11
N ALA A 228 11.48 14.75 19.12
CA ALA A 228 11.70 13.41 19.64
C ALA A 228 11.69 13.37 21.17
N ASP A 229 12.07 14.46 21.85
CA ASP A 229 12.12 14.52 23.30
C ASP A 229 10.70 14.61 23.88
N GLU A 230 9.82 15.40 23.24
CA GLU A 230 8.38 15.45 23.56
C GLU A 230 7.73 14.08 23.36
N THR A 231 7.99 13.42 22.22
CA THR A 231 7.45 12.07 21.97
C THR A 231 7.90 11.06 23.01
N ARG A 232 9.19 11.05 23.36
CA ARG A 232 9.73 10.16 24.41
C ARG A 232 9.11 10.44 25.78
N LEU A 233 8.96 11.71 26.15
CA LEU A 233 8.33 12.10 27.42
C LEU A 233 6.88 11.59 27.50
N ILE A 234 6.11 11.73 26.41
CA ILE A 234 4.73 11.22 26.35
C ILE A 234 4.74 9.69 26.46
N TYR A 235 5.60 9.01 25.70
CA TYR A 235 5.71 7.55 25.74
C TYR A 235 6.10 7.01 27.12
N ASP A 236 7.04 7.66 27.80
CA ASP A 236 7.45 7.34 29.17
C ASP A 236 6.31 7.55 30.17
N THR A 237 5.56 8.65 30.04
CA THR A 237 4.41 8.96 30.89
C THR A 237 3.28 7.93 30.74
N LEU A 238 3.12 7.36 29.54
CA LEU A 238 2.16 6.28 29.27
C LEU A 238 2.64 4.90 29.76
N GLY A 239 3.84 4.81 30.34
CA GLY A 239 4.42 3.56 30.84
C GLY A 239 5.05 2.70 29.73
N ARG A 240 5.49 3.31 28.63
CA ARG A 240 6.12 2.63 27.48
C ARG A 240 5.29 1.44 26.95
N PRO A 241 4.02 1.64 26.58
CA PRO A 241 3.18 0.55 26.10
C PRO A 241 3.78 -0.10 24.84
N ARG A 242 3.78 -1.44 24.80
CA ARG A 242 4.31 -2.25 23.69
C ARG A 242 3.27 -3.26 23.22
N VAL A 243 3.42 -3.73 21.97
CA VAL A 243 2.70 -4.92 21.51
C VAL A 243 3.49 -6.14 21.93
N GLU A 244 2.94 -6.89 22.88
CA GLU A 244 3.54 -8.13 23.37
C GLU A 244 3.38 -9.25 22.33
N VAL A 245 4.50 -9.82 21.90
CA VAL A 245 4.55 -10.96 20.97
C VAL A 245 5.27 -12.10 21.69
N ALA A 246 4.56 -13.19 21.96
CA ALA A 246 5.11 -14.31 22.70
C ALA A 246 6.33 -14.91 21.97
N GLY A 247 7.46 -15.01 22.68
CA GLY A 247 8.70 -15.57 22.14
C GLY A 247 9.59 -14.58 21.38
N LEU A 248 9.13 -13.35 21.10
CA LEU A 248 9.94 -12.33 20.45
C LEU A 248 10.83 -11.62 21.48
N ASP A 249 12.13 -11.88 21.44
CA ASP A 249 13.11 -11.18 22.28
C ASP A 249 13.49 -9.78 21.72
N ASP A 250 14.17 -9.00 22.54
CA ASP A 250 14.52 -7.61 22.25
C ASP A 250 15.48 -7.43 21.05
N GLU A 251 16.37 -8.41 20.76
CA GLU A 251 17.30 -8.31 19.63
C GLU A 251 16.53 -8.43 18.31
N LEU A 252 15.67 -9.44 18.20
CA LEU A 252 14.79 -9.64 17.04
C LEU A 252 13.76 -8.51 16.91
N ARG A 253 13.17 -8.10 18.04
CA ARG A 253 12.22 -7.00 18.09
C ARG A 253 12.84 -5.72 17.55
N SER A 254 14.03 -5.36 18.02
CA SER A 254 14.71 -4.13 17.60
C SER A 254 15.03 -4.13 16.10
N ALA A 255 15.56 -5.23 15.56
CA ALA A 255 15.85 -5.36 14.14
C ALA A 255 14.58 -5.20 13.27
N ILE A 256 13.52 -5.94 13.61
CA ILE A 256 12.23 -5.89 12.88
C ILE A 256 11.57 -4.52 13.03
N LEU A 257 11.54 -3.99 14.25
CA LEU A 257 10.92 -2.71 14.56
C LEU A 257 11.53 -1.58 13.72
N HIS A 258 12.86 -1.46 13.73
CA HIS A 258 13.54 -0.36 13.05
C HIS A 258 13.60 -0.53 11.53
N GLU A 259 13.44 -1.74 11.00
CA GLU A 259 13.27 -1.97 9.57
C GLU A 259 11.87 -1.58 9.08
N TYR A 260 10.82 -2.03 9.79
CA TYR A 260 9.46 -2.00 9.25
C TYR A 260 8.57 -0.91 9.83
N ALA A 261 8.84 -0.35 11.01
CA ALA A 261 7.89 0.56 11.68
C ALA A 261 7.66 1.87 10.90
N SER A 262 8.64 2.37 10.15
CA SER A 262 8.49 3.60 9.35
C SER A 262 7.68 3.39 8.06
N SER A 263 7.70 2.19 7.50
CA SER A 263 7.07 1.84 6.21
C SER A 263 5.82 0.97 6.37
N CYS A 264 5.52 0.51 7.59
CA CYS A 264 4.37 -0.35 7.81
C CYS A 264 3.04 0.37 7.51
N GLU A 265 2.05 -0.45 7.19
CA GLU A 265 0.76 -0.04 6.64
C GLU A 265 -0.14 0.59 7.71
N ARG A 266 -1.18 1.28 7.24
CA ARG A 266 -2.12 2.11 8.04
C ARG A 266 -2.80 1.35 9.19
N GLN A 267 -2.96 0.03 9.05
CA GLN A 267 -3.63 -0.85 10.03
C GLN A 267 -2.71 -1.30 11.18
N SER A 268 -1.44 -0.93 11.14
CA SER A 268 -0.50 -1.25 12.21
C SER A 268 -0.86 -0.58 13.53
N ASP A 269 -0.63 -1.27 14.64
CA ASP A 269 -0.76 -0.75 15.99
C ASP A 269 0.19 0.45 16.19
N PRO A 270 -0.28 1.59 16.72
CA PRO A 270 0.57 2.77 16.89
C PRO A 270 1.71 2.54 17.89
N ARG A 271 1.61 1.54 18.78
CA ARG A 271 2.70 1.17 19.70
C ARG A 271 4.00 0.85 18.94
N TRP A 272 3.91 0.17 17.79
CA TRP A 272 5.10 -0.11 16.97
C TRP A 272 5.75 1.19 16.46
N ARG A 273 4.96 2.15 15.96
CA ARG A 273 5.52 3.44 15.49
C ARG A 273 6.15 4.23 16.60
N ILE A 274 5.45 4.40 17.72
CA ILE A 274 5.95 5.19 18.83
C ILE A 274 7.18 4.54 19.45
N GLU A 275 7.21 3.21 19.57
CA GLU A 275 8.38 2.49 20.06
C GLU A 275 9.61 2.77 19.17
N ALA A 276 9.50 2.61 17.84
CA ALA A 276 10.61 2.91 16.92
C ALA A 276 11.11 4.35 17.02
N LEU A 277 10.22 5.32 17.28
CA LEU A 277 10.59 6.72 17.46
C LEU A 277 11.28 6.99 18.81
N CYS A 278 11.00 6.16 19.81
CA CYS A 278 11.49 6.32 21.17
C CYS A 278 12.70 5.44 21.51
N THR A 279 13.02 4.44 20.69
CA THR A 279 14.17 3.55 20.87
C THR A 279 15.30 3.88 19.89
N GLU A 280 16.53 3.57 20.29
CA GLU A 280 17.67 3.70 19.39
C GLU A 280 17.69 2.54 18.37
N PRO A 281 17.92 2.82 17.08
CA PRO A 281 18.06 1.78 16.08
C PRO A 281 19.28 0.90 16.38
N PRO A 282 19.22 -0.41 16.07
CA PRO A 282 20.39 -1.26 16.20
C PRO A 282 21.51 -0.76 15.28
N VAL A 283 22.76 -0.97 15.69
CA VAL A 283 23.92 -0.69 14.85
C VAL A 283 23.81 -1.56 13.61
N ARG A 284 23.70 -0.94 12.43
CA ARG A 284 23.64 -1.67 11.17
C ARG A 284 24.93 -2.46 10.99
N PRO A 285 24.85 -3.76 10.66
CA PRO A 285 26.05 -4.55 10.41
C PRO A 285 26.78 -4.01 9.18
N ASP A 286 28.12 -4.06 9.23
CA ASP A 286 28.92 -3.99 8.01
C ASP A 286 28.64 -5.28 7.22
N GLN A 287 27.82 -5.16 6.18
CA GLN A 287 27.34 -6.29 5.41
C GLN A 287 28.49 -7.02 4.72
N ASP A 288 29.48 -6.31 4.19
CA ASP A 288 30.63 -6.91 3.53
C ASP A 288 31.49 -7.69 4.52
N GLU A 289 31.72 -7.16 5.72
CA GLU A 289 32.39 -7.88 6.81
C GLU A 289 31.60 -9.12 7.24
N GLN A 290 30.28 -8.98 7.43
CA GLN A 290 29.41 -10.07 7.85
C GLN A 290 29.44 -11.21 6.82
N LEU A 291 29.26 -10.90 5.54
CA LEU A 291 29.27 -11.89 4.46
C LEU A 291 30.64 -12.55 4.33
N ARG A 292 31.73 -11.76 4.39
CA ARG A 292 33.10 -12.31 4.35
C ARG A 292 33.37 -13.24 5.53
N ARG A 293 32.90 -12.90 6.72
CA ARG A 293 32.98 -13.77 7.91
C ARG A 293 32.19 -15.05 7.73
N ALA A 294 30.95 -14.98 7.23
CA ALA A 294 30.12 -16.15 6.96
C ALA A 294 30.82 -17.09 5.95
N THR A 295 31.28 -16.56 4.81
CA THR A 295 32.02 -17.35 3.80
C THR A 295 33.30 -17.96 4.37
N ALA A 296 34.05 -17.23 5.20
CA ALA A 296 35.27 -17.74 5.82
C ALA A 296 35.00 -18.95 6.72
N VAL A 297 34.03 -18.85 7.64
CA VAL A 297 33.76 -19.95 8.60
C VAL A 297 33.11 -21.17 7.93
N LEU A 298 32.31 -20.97 6.88
CA LEU A 298 31.79 -22.06 6.06
C LEU A 298 32.92 -22.75 5.28
N THR A 299 33.90 -21.99 4.78
CA THR A 299 35.10 -22.53 4.12
C THR A 299 35.96 -23.34 5.10
N GLU A 300 36.19 -22.81 6.32
CA GLU A 300 36.92 -23.52 7.39
C GLU A 300 36.21 -24.80 7.82
N ALA A 301 34.88 -24.83 7.75
CA ALA A 301 34.07 -26.03 7.96
C ALA A 301 34.04 -27.00 6.76
N CYS A 302 34.86 -26.75 5.72
CA CYS A 302 34.97 -27.56 4.51
C CYS A 302 33.68 -27.65 3.68
N LEU A 303 32.80 -26.63 3.73
CA LEU A 303 31.53 -26.63 2.99
C LEU A 303 31.63 -26.04 1.57
N ALA A 304 32.78 -25.47 1.19
CA ALA A 304 33.03 -24.87 -0.13
C ALA A 304 31.91 -23.89 -0.59
N PRO A 305 31.63 -22.83 0.20
CA PRO A 305 30.56 -21.89 -0.11
C PRO A 305 30.81 -21.11 -1.40
N MET A 306 29.76 -20.90 -2.18
CA MET A 306 29.75 -19.98 -3.32
C MET A 306 29.78 -18.51 -2.83
N PRO A 307 30.15 -17.55 -3.70
CA PRO A 307 30.06 -16.14 -3.36
C PRO A 307 28.63 -15.77 -2.95
N PRO A 308 28.43 -14.97 -1.87
CA PRO A 308 27.11 -14.52 -1.48
C PRO A 308 26.45 -13.67 -2.58
N VAL A 309 25.16 -13.86 -2.79
CA VAL A 309 24.35 -13.13 -3.79
C VAL A 309 23.17 -12.47 -3.09
N SER A 310 22.81 -11.24 -3.47
CA SER A 310 21.64 -10.59 -2.88
C SER A 310 20.35 -11.35 -3.24
N CYS A 311 19.32 -11.31 -2.38
CA CYS A 311 18.06 -12.00 -2.68
C CYS A 311 17.41 -11.54 -4.01
N GLY A 312 17.57 -10.27 -4.39
CA GLY A 312 17.06 -9.75 -5.66
C GLY A 312 17.79 -10.33 -6.87
N GLU A 313 19.11 -10.45 -6.80
CA GLU A 313 19.90 -11.09 -7.85
C GLU A 313 19.63 -12.60 -7.93
N HIS A 314 19.54 -13.29 -6.78
CA HIS A 314 19.22 -14.72 -6.73
C HIS A 314 17.84 -15.02 -7.33
N ASN A 315 16.82 -14.21 -7.03
CA ASN A 315 15.49 -14.33 -7.60
C ASN A 315 15.34 -13.66 -8.99
N GLN A 316 16.40 -13.03 -9.51
CA GLN A 316 16.44 -12.29 -10.77
C GLN A 316 15.46 -11.10 -10.88
N GLN A 317 14.87 -10.69 -9.75
CA GLN A 317 13.95 -9.56 -9.63
C GLN A 317 13.77 -9.15 -8.16
N GLY A 318 13.29 -7.93 -7.96
CA GLY A 318 12.92 -7.44 -6.64
C GLY A 318 14.10 -7.11 -5.73
N GLY A 319 13.81 -7.02 -4.44
CA GLY A 319 14.77 -6.70 -3.38
C GLY A 319 14.30 -7.22 -2.03
N GLY A 320 15.14 -7.07 -1.00
CA GLY A 320 14.83 -7.67 0.29
C GLY A 320 15.94 -7.51 1.31
N THR A 321 15.84 -8.28 2.39
CA THR A 321 16.62 -8.10 3.60
C THR A 321 17.65 -9.21 3.82
N TYR A 322 18.07 -9.96 2.80
CA TYR A 322 19.04 -11.04 2.95
C TYR A 322 19.92 -11.29 1.71
N HIS A 323 21.00 -12.04 1.94
CA HIS A 323 21.85 -12.65 0.91
C HIS A 323 21.77 -14.17 0.98
N VAL A 324 21.92 -14.82 -0.17
CA VAL A 324 21.99 -16.28 -0.31
C VAL A 324 23.45 -16.70 -0.46
N ILE A 325 23.84 -17.75 0.28
CA ILE A 325 25.11 -18.45 0.13
C ILE A 325 24.79 -19.91 -0.17
N GLU A 326 25.09 -20.34 -1.39
CA GLU A 326 24.92 -21.74 -1.82
C GLU A 326 26.15 -22.55 -1.41
N PHE A 327 25.93 -23.79 -0.97
CA PHE A 327 27.00 -24.76 -0.73
C PHE A 327 26.48 -26.18 -0.99
N GLY A 328 27.07 -26.88 -1.97
CA GLY A 328 26.55 -28.17 -2.40
C GLY A 328 25.14 -28.05 -3.00
N GLU A 329 24.17 -28.76 -2.42
CA GLU A 329 22.74 -28.67 -2.78
C GLU A 329 21.92 -27.84 -1.76
N SER A 330 22.59 -27.22 -0.78
CA SER A 330 21.97 -26.44 0.29
C SER A 330 22.13 -24.93 0.05
N GLU A 331 21.17 -24.17 0.59
CA GLU A 331 21.17 -22.72 0.61
C GLU A 331 21.16 -22.21 2.06
N LEU A 332 21.93 -21.16 2.30
CA LEU A 332 21.92 -20.43 3.56
C LEU A 332 21.58 -18.97 3.32
N PHE A 333 20.81 -18.40 4.22
CA PHE A 333 20.36 -17.02 4.15
C PHE A 333 21.01 -16.21 5.26
N ILE A 334 21.63 -15.09 4.90
CA ILE A 334 22.26 -14.15 5.84
C ILE A 334 21.48 -12.85 5.81
N SER A 335 20.86 -12.48 6.94
CA SER A 335 20.06 -11.26 7.05
C SER A 335 20.95 -10.01 6.98
N THR A 336 20.40 -8.95 6.38
CA THR A 336 20.97 -7.60 6.37
C THR A 336 20.57 -6.80 7.61
N LEU A 337 19.58 -7.28 8.38
CA LEU A 337 19.04 -6.59 9.57
C LEU A 337 19.86 -6.86 10.84
N GLY A 338 20.81 -7.78 10.76
CA GLY A 338 21.68 -8.18 11.85
C GLY A 338 22.40 -9.47 11.53
N ARG A 339 23.13 -10.00 12.51
CA ARG A 339 23.87 -11.26 12.41
C ARG A 339 22.97 -12.50 12.47
N PHE A 340 21.82 -12.47 11.79
CA PHE A 340 20.88 -13.57 11.75
C PHE A 340 21.14 -14.46 10.53
N ALA A 341 21.09 -15.76 10.73
CA ALA A 341 21.28 -16.76 9.68
C ALA A 341 20.17 -17.83 9.75
N THR A 342 19.75 -18.35 8.61
CA THR A 342 18.86 -19.51 8.52
C THR A 342 19.23 -20.37 7.30
N GLY A 343 18.72 -21.60 7.26
CA GLY A 343 18.98 -22.61 6.24
C GLY A 343 18.25 -23.90 6.59
N ALA A 344 18.53 -25.01 5.89
CA ALA A 344 17.90 -26.28 6.21
C ALA A 344 18.35 -26.78 7.60
N ASP A 345 17.40 -27.25 8.43
CA ASP A 345 17.71 -27.77 9.77
C ASP A 345 18.66 -28.98 9.78
N THR A 346 18.79 -29.65 8.63
CA THR A 346 19.75 -30.74 8.42
C THR A 346 21.20 -30.27 8.32
N ASP A 347 21.45 -28.97 8.09
CA ASP A 347 22.78 -28.41 7.84
C ASP A 347 23.51 -28.05 9.13
N LEU A 348 23.59 -29.02 10.05
CA LEU A 348 24.15 -28.86 11.40
C LEU A 348 25.58 -28.30 11.40
N THR A 349 26.41 -28.71 10.43
CA THR A 349 27.79 -28.22 10.30
C THR A 349 27.83 -26.73 9.98
N ALA A 350 26.96 -26.27 9.06
CA ALA A 350 26.89 -24.86 8.66
C ALA A 350 26.36 -24.01 9.81
N ARG A 351 25.30 -24.49 10.48
CA ARG A 351 24.76 -23.87 11.69
C ARG A 351 25.82 -23.70 12.77
N GLN A 352 26.53 -24.77 13.13
CA GLN A 352 27.57 -24.74 14.17
C GLN A 352 28.71 -23.77 13.82
N ALA A 353 29.14 -23.73 12.56
CA ALA A 353 30.19 -22.81 12.11
C ALA A 353 29.76 -21.35 12.25
N LEU A 354 28.53 -21.02 11.84
CA LEU A 354 27.98 -19.67 11.91
C LEU A 354 27.70 -19.23 13.35
N GLU A 355 27.11 -20.09 14.17
CA GLU A 355 26.90 -19.82 15.60
C GLU A 355 28.24 -19.55 16.31
N SER A 356 29.28 -20.34 16.00
CA SER A 356 30.63 -20.13 16.53
C SER A 356 31.26 -18.80 16.07
N ALA A 357 30.86 -18.30 14.89
CA ALA A 357 31.27 -17.00 14.36
C ALA A 357 30.46 -15.83 14.93
N GLY A 358 29.51 -16.11 15.82
CA GLY A 358 28.68 -15.12 16.50
C GLY A 358 27.40 -14.75 15.75
N PHE A 359 27.02 -15.51 14.72
CA PHE A 359 25.69 -15.42 14.13
C PHE A 359 24.66 -16.07 15.04
N ARG A 360 23.44 -15.55 14.99
CA ARG A 360 22.29 -16.15 15.62
C ARG A 360 21.53 -16.96 14.59
N TRP A 361 21.47 -18.27 14.79
CA TRP A 361 20.64 -19.15 13.96
C TRP A 361 19.16 -18.94 14.28
N ILE A 362 18.35 -18.75 13.25
CA ILE A 362 16.89 -18.69 13.34
C ILE A 362 16.36 -20.07 12.95
N ASP A 363 15.97 -20.86 13.94
CA ASP A 363 15.39 -22.18 13.71
C ASP A 363 13.89 -22.10 13.38
N GLU A 364 13.29 -23.24 13.01
CA GLU A 364 11.86 -23.33 12.69
C GLU A 364 10.96 -22.76 13.80
N THR A 365 11.30 -23.01 15.07
CA THR A 365 10.50 -22.56 16.21
C THR A 365 10.54 -21.03 16.36
N THR A 366 11.73 -20.44 16.29
CA THR A 366 11.91 -18.98 16.37
C THR A 366 11.36 -18.30 15.12
N GLY A 367 11.66 -18.86 13.95
CA GLY A 367 11.23 -18.38 12.65
C GLY A 367 9.71 -18.36 12.50
N ALA A 368 8.99 -19.32 13.10
CA ALA A 368 7.53 -19.43 13.05
C ALA A 368 6.78 -18.43 13.94
N ILE A 369 7.46 -17.70 14.83
CA ILE A 369 6.82 -16.70 15.69
C ILE A 369 6.17 -15.62 14.81
N ARG A 370 4.86 -15.42 14.96
CA ARG A 370 4.07 -14.44 14.20
C ARG A 370 4.10 -13.08 14.89
N VAL A 371 4.66 -12.07 14.22
CA VAL A 371 4.69 -10.70 14.72
C VAL A 371 3.34 -10.03 14.48
N THR A 372 2.56 -9.83 15.54
CA THR A 372 1.21 -9.29 15.47
C THR A 372 1.19 -7.77 15.57
N GLY A 373 0.13 -7.14 15.03
CA GLY A 373 -0.06 -5.69 15.09
C GLY A 373 0.91 -4.87 14.23
N LEU A 374 1.93 -5.47 13.62
CA LEU A 374 2.81 -4.82 12.66
C LEU A 374 2.37 -5.22 11.24
N CYS A 375 1.67 -4.31 10.55
CA CYS A 375 1.11 -4.59 9.24
C CYS A 375 2.15 -4.32 8.16
N VAL A 376 2.87 -5.36 7.74
CA VAL A 376 3.80 -5.31 6.61
C VAL A 376 3.12 -5.94 5.39
N TYR A 377 3.23 -5.28 4.24
CA TYR A 377 2.74 -5.84 2.98
C TYR A 377 3.61 -7.00 2.55
N TYR A 378 3.03 -8.13 2.13
CA TYR A 378 3.78 -9.25 1.56
C TYR A 378 2.90 -10.03 0.57
N PHE A 379 3.25 -10.04 -0.72
CA PHE A 379 2.52 -10.70 -1.81
C PHE A 379 0.99 -10.53 -1.75
N GLY A 380 0.54 -9.28 -1.63
CA GLY A 380 -0.89 -8.95 -1.58
C GLY A 380 -1.53 -9.09 -0.19
N LYS A 381 -0.87 -9.78 0.74
CA LYS A 381 -1.36 -10.03 2.10
C LYS A 381 -0.85 -8.97 3.08
N ARG A 382 -1.62 -8.82 4.16
CA ARG A 382 -1.41 -7.89 5.29
C ARG A 382 -1.66 -8.58 6.63
N GLU A 383 -1.51 -9.90 6.64
CA GLU A 383 -1.61 -10.73 7.84
C GLU A 383 -0.32 -10.64 8.65
N PRO A 384 -0.34 -10.98 9.95
CA PRO A 384 0.87 -11.09 10.76
C PRO A 384 1.95 -11.92 10.08
N ILE A 385 3.14 -11.36 9.93
CA ILE A 385 4.27 -12.03 9.27
C ILE A 385 5.14 -12.74 10.30
N SER A 386 5.73 -13.87 9.94
CA SER A 386 6.64 -14.61 10.81
C SER A 386 8.01 -13.92 10.93
N ILE A 387 8.78 -14.23 11.97
CA ILE A 387 10.16 -13.71 12.14
C ILE A 387 11.02 -14.10 10.94
N ASP A 388 10.90 -15.34 10.47
CA ASP A 388 11.64 -15.82 9.30
C ASP A 388 11.42 -14.94 8.07
N THR A 389 10.16 -14.69 7.71
CA THR A 389 9.82 -13.84 6.57
C THR A 389 10.20 -12.36 6.79
N LEU A 390 10.22 -11.86 8.03
CA LEU A 390 10.65 -10.48 8.31
C LEU A 390 12.18 -10.31 8.32
N LEU A 391 12.94 -11.33 8.71
CA LEU A 391 14.41 -11.25 8.68
C LEU A 391 14.97 -11.54 7.29
N PHE A 392 14.29 -12.42 6.55
CA PHE A 392 14.66 -12.91 5.22
C PHE A 392 13.58 -12.51 4.21
N TYR A 393 13.18 -11.24 4.25
CA TYR A 393 12.14 -10.68 3.41
C TYR A 393 12.62 -10.56 1.97
N TRP A 394 11.78 -10.93 1.00
CA TRP A 394 11.95 -10.63 -0.42
C TRP A 394 10.62 -10.24 -1.06
N GLN A 395 10.66 -9.28 -1.96
CA GLN A 395 9.51 -8.86 -2.74
C GLN A 395 9.94 -8.44 -4.14
N ASP A 396 9.09 -8.74 -5.14
CA ASP A 396 9.26 -8.45 -6.56
C ASP A 396 9.24 -6.97 -6.95
#